data_AF-A0A356KJR1-F1
#
_entry.id   AF-A0A356KJR1-F1
#
_cell.length_a   1.000
_cell.length_b   1.000
_cell.length_c   1.000
_cell.angle_alpha   90.00
_cell.angle_beta   90.00
_cell.angle_gamma   90.00
#
_symmetry.space_group_name_H-M   'P 1'
#
loop_
_entity.id
_entity.type
_entity.pdbx_description
1 polymer ?
#
loop_
_entity_poly.entity_id
_entity_poly.type
_entity_poly.pdbx_seq_one_letter_code
_entity_poly.pdbx_strand_id
1 'polypeptide(L)'
;MYETVLTYLFGAWLAAMMCYASRFMPTRNERRYWTLVATLVMFAFPFFPLFEGDSAGVRYELAALGAFFALLIASRWVAALLAVVFFLHGSWDLLHLTTAVAVEKPDWLARFCVPFDWIVAVYVFTRQEAWRKGRPGMHPELQAVFDAEMSQAREHFHAGQLDEAFAKLERAHVLGQRYVGAHTLSHVWMLRVGIKRRDLREILGQLVRIPSGALASGFGLAPTGNTGGTNVPALTRMPIADDLKPVLDLDAQGPG
;
A
#
# COMPACT_ATOMS: atom_id res chain seq x y z
N MET A 1 7.79 -30.69 -28.40
CA MET A 1 7.53 -29.42 -29.13
C MET A 1 6.07 -28.99 -29.03
N TYR A 2 5.10 -29.83 -29.44
CA TYR A 2 3.68 -29.48 -29.38
C TYR A 2 3.18 -29.21 -27.94
N GLU A 3 3.46 -30.10 -27.00
CA GLU A 3 3.09 -29.92 -25.58
C GLU A 3 3.71 -28.65 -24.98
N THR A 4 4.98 -28.39 -25.27
CA THR A 4 5.71 -27.19 -24.84
C THR A 4 4.99 -25.92 -25.30
N VAL A 5 4.64 -25.83 -26.59
CA VAL A 5 3.93 -24.67 -27.16
C VAL A 5 2.54 -24.53 -26.54
N LEU A 6 1.82 -25.63 -26.35
CA LEU A 6 0.51 -25.61 -25.71
C LEU A 6 0.56 -25.03 -24.29
N THR A 7 1.58 -25.35 -23.50
CA THR A 7 1.72 -24.81 -22.13
C THR A 7 1.88 -23.29 -22.13
N TYR A 8 2.72 -22.75 -23.03
CA TYR A 8 2.87 -21.30 -23.20
C TYR A 8 1.57 -20.64 -23.64
N LEU A 9 0.90 -21.22 -24.64
CA LEU A 9 -0.37 -20.70 -25.15
C LEU A 9 -1.47 -20.73 -24.10
N PHE A 10 -1.50 -21.77 -23.27
CA PHE A 10 -2.47 -21.88 -22.17
C PHE A 10 -2.26 -20.80 -21.11
N GLY A 11 -1.01 -20.53 -20.71
CA GLY A 11 -0.68 -19.43 -19.79
C GLY A 11 -1.09 -18.06 -20.35
N ALA A 12 -0.80 -17.81 -21.63
CA ALA A 12 -1.19 -16.58 -22.30
C ALA A 12 -2.72 -16.42 -22.39
N TRP A 13 -3.43 -17.49 -22.76
CA TRP A 13 -4.89 -17.50 -22.87
C TRP A 13 -5.56 -17.23 -21.53
N LEU A 14 -5.11 -17.90 -20.46
CA LEU A 14 -5.68 -17.71 -19.13
C LEU A 14 -5.46 -16.28 -18.63
N ALA A 15 -4.25 -15.74 -18.80
CA ALA A 15 -3.96 -14.34 -18.44
C ALA A 15 -4.86 -13.37 -19.19
N ALA A 16 -5.03 -13.53 -20.51
CA ALA A 16 -5.91 -12.68 -21.31
C ALA A 16 -7.37 -12.74 -20.83
N MET A 17 -7.87 -13.94 -20.52
CA MET A 17 -9.22 -14.15 -20.00
C MET A 17 -9.41 -13.49 -18.63
N MET A 18 -8.47 -13.68 -17.70
CA MET A 18 -8.52 -13.07 -16.36
C MET A 18 -8.41 -11.54 -16.43
N CYS A 19 -7.52 -11.02 -17.28
CA CYS A 19 -7.42 -9.59 -17.57
C CYS A 19 -8.76 -9.03 -18.05
N TYR A 20 -9.39 -9.67 -19.03
CA TYR A 20 -10.70 -9.28 -19.54
C TYR A 20 -11.78 -9.30 -18.45
N ALA A 21 -11.89 -10.40 -17.70
CA ALA A 21 -12.87 -10.55 -16.62
C ALA A 21 -12.68 -9.51 -15.50
N SER A 22 -11.43 -9.19 -15.15
CA SER A 22 -11.13 -8.24 -14.07
C SER A 22 -11.61 -6.81 -14.36
N ARG A 23 -11.83 -6.45 -15.63
CA ARG A 23 -12.34 -5.11 -16.02
C ARG A 23 -13.76 -4.84 -15.56
N PHE A 24 -14.54 -5.87 -15.27
CA PHE A 24 -15.91 -5.74 -14.78
C PHE A 24 -15.98 -5.49 -13.27
N MET A 25 -14.84 -5.54 -12.57
CA MET A 25 -14.76 -5.24 -11.14
C MET A 25 -14.60 -3.72 -10.93
N PRO A 26 -15.12 -3.15 -9.82
CA PRO A 26 -14.71 -1.82 -9.38
C PRO A 26 -13.18 -1.75 -9.26
N THR A 27 -12.58 -0.63 -9.67
CA THR A 27 -11.11 -0.45 -9.73
C THR A 27 -10.38 -0.81 -8.43
N ARG A 28 -10.99 -0.52 -7.27
CA ARG A 28 -10.47 -0.92 -5.94
C ARG A 28 -10.42 -2.44 -5.77
N ASN A 29 -11.44 -3.15 -6.25
CA ASN A 29 -11.54 -4.60 -6.17
C ASN A 29 -10.64 -5.26 -7.21
N GLU A 30 -10.55 -4.71 -8.41
CA GLU A 30 -9.65 -5.17 -9.45
C GLU A 30 -8.18 -5.17 -8.98
N ARG A 31 -7.72 -4.08 -8.37
CA ARG A 31 -6.35 -4.01 -7.84
C ARG A 31 -6.11 -5.03 -6.72
N ARG A 32 -7.09 -5.22 -5.83
CA ARG A 32 -7.03 -6.24 -4.76
C ARG A 32 -6.98 -7.65 -5.34
N TYR A 33 -7.80 -7.92 -6.34
CA TYR A 33 -7.82 -9.18 -7.08
C TYR A 33 -6.44 -9.51 -7.63
N TRP A 34 -5.79 -8.59 -8.35
CA TRP A 34 -4.44 -8.82 -8.89
C TRP A 34 -3.36 -8.94 -7.81
N THR A 35 -3.52 -8.26 -6.67
CA THR A 35 -2.63 -8.44 -5.52
C THR A 35 -2.78 -9.85 -4.93
N LEU A 36 -4.01 -10.38 -4.85
CA LEU A 36 -4.27 -11.75 -4.40
C LEU A 36 -3.72 -12.79 -5.38
N VAL A 37 -3.90 -12.57 -6.69
CA VAL A 37 -3.33 -13.44 -7.73
C VAL A 37 -1.80 -13.45 -7.62
N ALA A 38 -1.14 -12.29 -7.46
CA ALA A 38 0.31 -12.23 -7.26
C ALA A 38 0.76 -13.03 -6.03
N THR A 39 0.05 -12.89 -4.90
CA THR A 39 0.32 -13.69 -3.70
C THR A 39 0.22 -15.19 -3.99
N LEU A 40 -0.84 -15.64 -4.66
CA LEU A 40 -1.06 -17.05 -4.97
C LEU A 40 0.01 -17.62 -5.89
N VAL A 41 0.37 -16.88 -6.95
CA VAL A 41 1.43 -17.25 -7.89
C VAL A 41 2.76 -17.43 -7.16
N MET A 42 3.12 -16.50 -6.28
CA MET A 42 4.36 -16.56 -5.50
C MET A 42 4.43 -17.74 -4.52
N PHE A 43 3.30 -18.22 -3.99
CA PHE A 43 3.26 -19.37 -3.08
C PHE A 43 3.35 -20.73 -3.77
N ALA A 44 3.27 -20.79 -5.11
CA ALA A 44 3.29 -22.07 -5.83
C ALA A 44 4.66 -22.80 -5.76
N PHE A 45 5.75 -22.08 -5.51
CA PHE A 45 7.12 -22.57 -5.73
C PHE A 45 7.96 -22.98 -4.51
N PRO A 46 7.83 -22.40 -3.30
CA PRO A 46 8.72 -22.72 -2.18
C PRO A 46 8.63 -24.17 -1.70
N PHE A 47 7.61 -24.91 -2.12
CA PHE A 47 7.36 -26.27 -1.65
C PHE A 47 8.26 -27.33 -2.30
N PHE A 48 8.76 -27.15 -3.51
CA PHE A 48 9.52 -28.18 -4.23
C PHE A 48 10.87 -28.53 -3.56
N PRO A 49 11.75 -27.56 -3.21
CA PRO A 49 13.01 -27.87 -2.53
C PRO A 49 12.82 -28.48 -1.13
N LEU A 50 11.70 -28.16 -0.47
CA LEU A 50 11.36 -28.73 0.83
C LEU A 50 11.09 -30.23 0.74
N PHE A 51 10.47 -30.69 -0.35
CA PHE A 51 10.22 -32.11 -0.58
C PHE A 51 11.48 -32.87 -1.02
N GLU A 52 12.42 -32.19 -1.67
CA GLU A 52 13.68 -32.78 -2.16
C GLU A 52 14.81 -32.77 -1.13
N GLY A 53 14.65 -32.04 -0.01
CA GLY A 53 15.66 -31.96 1.04
C GLY A 53 16.86 -31.05 0.73
N ASP A 54 16.79 -30.22 -0.32
CA ASP A 54 17.85 -29.27 -0.67
C ASP A 54 17.79 -28.00 0.18
N SER A 55 18.51 -28.01 1.30
CA SER A 55 18.59 -26.85 2.20
C SER A 55 19.17 -25.57 1.58
N ALA A 56 19.99 -25.68 0.53
CA ALA A 56 20.57 -24.50 -0.13
C ALA A 56 19.55 -23.85 -1.08
N GLY A 57 18.86 -24.66 -1.88
CA GLY A 57 17.74 -24.25 -2.71
C GLY A 57 16.60 -23.64 -1.89
N VAL A 58 16.25 -24.24 -0.75
CA VAL A 58 15.25 -23.68 0.19
C VAL A 58 15.61 -22.25 0.61
N ARG A 59 16.87 -22.00 1.02
CA ARG A 59 17.30 -20.65 1.45
C ARG A 59 17.21 -19.63 0.31
N TYR A 60 17.56 -20.03 -0.90
CA TYR A 60 17.54 -19.18 -2.08
C TYR A 60 16.10 -18.79 -2.47
N GLU A 61 15.20 -19.77 -2.54
CA GLU A 61 13.76 -19.53 -2.80
C GLU A 61 13.12 -18.68 -1.69
N LEU A 62 13.47 -18.92 -0.42
CA LEU A 62 12.97 -18.09 0.69
C LEU A 62 13.46 -16.64 0.60
N ALA A 63 14.71 -16.40 0.20
CA ALA A 63 15.23 -15.06 0.01
C ALA A 63 14.53 -14.34 -1.15
N ALA A 64 14.35 -15.02 -2.28
CA ALA A 64 13.61 -14.50 -3.42
C ALA A 64 12.15 -14.19 -3.06
N LEU A 65 11.48 -15.13 -2.38
CA LEU A 65 10.11 -14.98 -1.88
C LEU A 65 9.99 -13.76 -0.95
N GLY A 66 10.95 -13.57 -0.04
CA GLY A 66 11.01 -12.39 0.83
C GLY A 66 11.12 -11.08 0.06
N ALA A 67 11.97 -11.03 -0.97
CA ALA A 67 12.12 -9.85 -1.84
C ALA A 67 10.83 -9.56 -2.62
N PHE A 68 10.18 -10.58 -3.18
CA PHE A 68 8.90 -10.43 -3.86
C PHE A 68 7.79 -9.98 -2.90
N PHE A 69 7.74 -10.49 -1.67
CA PHE A 69 6.77 -10.04 -0.67
C PHE A 69 6.99 -8.58 -0.28
N ALA A 70 8.24 -8.16 -0.12
CA ALA A 70 8.55 -6.76 0.14
C ALA A 70 8.04 -5.84 -0.99
N LEU A 71 8.25 -6.22 -2.25
CA LEU A 71 7.72 -5.50 -3.41
C LEU A 71 6.19 -5.52 -3.46
N LEU A 72 5.57 -6.66 -3.15
CA LEU A 72 4.12 -6.81 -3.11
C LEU A 72 3.49 -5.94 -2.01
N ILE A 73 4.11 -5.86 -0.83
CA ILE A 73 3.71 -4.94 0.24
C ILE A 73 3.88 -3.50 -0.22
N ALA A 74 5.05 -3.15 -0.80
CA ALA A 74 5.34 -1.84 -1.37
C ALA A 74 4.33 -1.42 -2.45
N SER A 75 3.76 -2.39 -3.16
CA SER A 75 2.75 -2.14 -4.19
C SER A 75 1.46 -1.54 -3.65
N ARG A 76 1.20 -1.55 -2.32
CA ARG A 76 0.04 -0.88 -1.71
C ARG A 76 0.13 0.65 -1.80
N TRP A 77 1.33 1.21 -1.77
CA TRP A 77 1.53 2.65 -1.92
C TRP A 77 1.74 3.03 -3.38
N VAL A 78 2.65 2.32 -4.05
CA VAL A 78 3.01 2.54 -5.45
C VAL A 78 2.43 1.41 -6.29
N ALA A 79 1.23 1.61 -6.82
CA ALA A 79 0.50 0.58 -7.55
C ALA A 79 1.28 0.00 -8.76
N ALA A 80 2.21 0.78 -9.33
CA ALA A 80 3.07 0.35 -10.43
C ALA A 80 4.02 -0.80 -10.02
N LEU A 81 4.37 -0.90 -8.73
CA LEU A 81 5.21 -2.01 -8.24
C LEU A 81 4.51 -3.37 -8.37
N LEU A 82 3.18 -3.42 -8.46
CA LEU A 82 2.48 -4.69 -8.71
C LEU A 82 2.81 -5.24 -10.11
N ALA A 83 2.96 -4.37 -11.12
CA ALA A 83 3.41 -4.81 -12.45
C ALA A 83 4.86 -5.31 -12.39
N VAL A 84 5.71 -4.66 -11.60
CA VAL A 84 7.10 -5.09 -11.38
C VAL A 84 7.15 -6.47 -10.71
N VAL A 85 6.29 -6.74 -9.73
CA VAL A 85 6.19 -8.07 -9.08
C VAL A 85 5.93 -9.15 -10.12
N PHE A 86 4.88 -9.00 -10.94
CA PHE A 86 4.57 -9.98 -11.98
C PHE A 86 5.71 -10.12 -12.99
N PHE A 87 6.27 -9.02 -13.49
CA PHE A 87 7.36 -9.07 -14.47
C PHE A 87 8.60 -9.81 -13.94
N LEU A 88 9.01 -9.50 -12.70
CA LEU A 88 10.15 -10.13 -12.05
C LEU A 88 9.87 -11.59 -11.72
N HIS A 89 8.64 -11.94 -11.34
CA HIS A 89 8.25 -13.33 -11.09
C HIS A 89 8.35 -14.16 -12.37
N GLY A 90 7.77 -13.71 -13.48
CA GLY A 90 7.93 -14.41 -14.77
C GLY A 90 9.39 -14.48 -15.23
N SER A 91 10.20 -13.45 -14.95
CA SER A 91 11.64 -13.47 -15.23
C SER A 91 12.39 -14.49 -14.37
N TRP A 92 11.99 -14.67 -13.11
CA TRP A 92 12.52 -15.67 -12.20
C TRP A 92 12.24 -17.09 -12.72
N ASP A 93 11.01 -17.36 -13.13
CA ASP A 93 10.62 -18.65 -13.73
C ASP A 93 11.38 -18.95 -15.02
N LEU A 94 11.66 -17.92 -15.83
CA LEU A 94 12.48 -18.07 -17.03
C LEU A 94 13.94 -18.48 -16.68
N LEU A 95 14.51 -17.97 -15.58
CA LEU A 95 15.85 -18.36 -15.14
C LEU A 95 15.92 -19.82 -14.67
N HIS A 96 14.84 -20.36 -14.11
CA HIS A 96 14.75 -21.80 -13.81
C HIS A 96 14.78 -22.66 -15.07
N LEU A 97 14.14 -22.21 -16.16
CA LEU A 97 14.15 -22.93 -17.45
C LEU A 97 15.52 -22.92 -18.15
N THR A 98 16.40 -21.97 -17.82
CA THR A 98 17.74 -21.88 -18.44
C THR A 98 18.83 -22.54 -17.61
N THR A 99 18.49 -23.24 -16.51
CA THR A 99 19.42 -23.84 -15.53
C THR A 99 20.34 -22.84 -14.83
N ALA A 100 20.03 -21.53 -14.92
CA ALA A 100 20.81 -20.48 -14.26
C ALA A 100 20.65 -20.46 -12.73
N VAL A 101 19.70 -21.24 -12.20
CA VAL A 101 19.37 -21.36 -10.78
C VAL A 101 19.29 -22.83 -10.40
N ALA A 102 19.88 -23.19 -9.26
CA ALA A 102 20.18 -24.58 -8.85
C ALA A 102 18.97 -25.44 -8.41
N VAL A 103 17.74 -24.94 -8.50
CA VAL A 103 16.54 -25.65 -8.06
C VAL A 103 15.77 -26.18 -9.26
N GLU A 104 15.61 -27.51 -9.32
CA GLU A 104 14.83 -28.20 -10.34
C GLU A 104 13.33 -27.94 -10.07
N LYS A 105 12.62 -27.41 -11.07
CA LYS A 105 11.18 -27.11 -10.99
C LYS A 105 10.47 -27.80 -12.16
N PRO A 106 9.18 -28.14 -12.04
CA PRO A 106 8.44 -28.67 -13.18
C PRO A 106 8.43 -27.66 -14.33
N ASP A 107 9.11 -27.99 -15.43
CA ASP A 107 9.25 -27.15 -16.61
C ASP A 107 7.92 -26.59 -17.13
N TRP A 108 6.85 -27.38 -17.07
CA TRP A 108 5.53 -26.96 -17.54
C TRP A 108 5.00 -25.77 -16.72
N LEU A 109 5.28 -25.71 -15.42
CA LEU A 109 4.79 -24.66 -14.54
C LEU A 109 5.48 -23.34 -14.88
N ALA A 110 6.81 -23.35 -15.03
CA ALA A 110 7.55 -22.16 -15.45
C ALA A 110 7.14 -21.71 -16.87
N ARG A 111 6.98 -22.63 -17.83
CA ARG A 111 6.51 -22.32 -19.20
C ARG A 111 5.11 -21.71 -19.22
N PHE A 112 4.25 -22.10 -18.28
CA PHE A 112 2.92 -21.53 -18.12
C PHE A 112 2.97 -20.13 -17.47
N CYS A 113 3.73 -19.98 -16.39
CA CYS A 113 3.78 -18.75 -15.60
C CYS A 113 4.44 -17.59 -16.34
N VAL A 114 5.50 -17.82 -17.11
CA VAL A 114 6.21 -16.75 -17.86
C VAL A 114 5.27 -15.89 -18.72
N PRO A 115 4.52 -16.44 -19.69
CA PRO A 115 3.60 -15.63 -20.50
C PRO A 115 2.43 -15.08 -19.67
N PHE A 116 1.95 -15.85 -18.68
CA PHE A 116 0.88 -15.41 -17.80
C PHE A 116 1.26 -14.11 -17.07
N ASP A 117 2.39 -14.14 -16.38
CA ASP A 117 2.90 -13.04 -15.57
C ASP A 117 3.24 -11.82 -16.39
N TRP A 118 3.86 -11.99 -17.56
CA TRP A 118 4.23 -10.84 -18.39
C TRP A 118 3.02 -10.15 -19.02
N ILE A 119 2.00 -10.92 -19.45
CA ILE A 119 0.74 -10.34 -19.93
C ILE A 119 0.03 -9.61 -18.79
N VAL A 120 -0.03 -10.21 -17.60
CA VAL A 120 -0.61 -9.56 -16.42
C VAL A 120 0.18 -8.32 -16.01
N ALA A 121 1.51 -8.35 -16.08
CA ALA A 121 2.37 -7.20 -15.78
C ALA A 121 2.05 -6.01 -16.69
N VAL A 122 1.97 -6.25 -18.00
CA VAL A 122 1.57 -5.22 -18.98
C VAL A 122 0.15 -4.73 -18.68
N TYR A 123 -0.80 -5.65 -18.46
CA TYR A 123 -2.17 -5.29 -18.12
C TYR A 123 -2.23 -4.39 -16.87
N VAL A 124 -1.66 -4.83 -15.75
CA VAL A 124 -1.58 -4.10 -14.49
C VAL A 124 -0.92 -2.74 -14.66
N PHE A 125 0.12 -2.63 -15.51
CA PHE A 125 0.75 -1.35 -15.85
C PHE A 125 -0.19 -0.41 -16.60
N THR A 126 -1.02 -0.91 -17.52
CA THR A 126 -2.02 -0.07 -18.22
C THR A 126 -3.17 0.36 -17.31
N ARG A 127 -3.46 -0.36 -16.22
CA ARG A 127 -4.55 -0.04 -15.28
C ARG A 127 -4.21 1.03 -14.26
N GLN A 128 -2.95 1.47 -14.19
CA GLN A 128 -2.46 2.39 -13.15
C GLN A 128 -3.27 3.69 -13.06
N GLU A 129 -3.60 4.31 -14.19
CA GLU A 129 -4.37 5.55 -14.20
C GLU A 129 -5.80 5.34 -13.71
N ALA A 130 -6.47 4.26 -14.16
CA ALA A 130 -7.82 3.92 -13.73
C ALA A 130 -7.87 3.65 -12.22
N TRP A 131 -6.89 2.91 -11.69
CA TRP A 131 -6.78 2.66 -10.25
C TRP A 131 -6.45 3.92 -9.45
N ARG A 132 -5.66 4.83 -10.00
CA ARG A 132 -5.39 6.13 -9.39
C ARG A 132 -6.65 6.99 -9.32
N LYS A 133 -7.40 7.10 -10.43
CA LYS A 133 -8.67 7.85 -10.50
C LYS A 133 -9.77 7.24 -9.63
N GLY A 134 -9.79 5.92 -9.51
CA GLY A 134 -10.76 5.18 -8.69
C GLY A 134 -10.40 5.04 -7.21
N ARG A 135 -9.24 5.56 -6.75
CA ARG A 135 -8.98 5.68 -5.31
C ARG A 135 -9.91 6.76 -4.76
N PRO A 136 -10.77 6.46 -3.77
CA PRO A 136 -11.59 7.49 -3.17
C PRO A 136 -10.66 8.55 -2.60
N GLY A 137 -10.78 9.77 -3.12
CA GLY A 137 -10.23 10.96 -2.47
C GLY A 137 -10.96 11.20 -1.15
N MET A 138 -10.42 12.12 -0.36
CA MET A 138 -11.14 12.62 0.81
C MET A 138 -12.51 13.15 0.38
N HIS A 139 -13.57 12.75 1.08
CA HIS A 139 -14.90 13.27 0.78
C HIS A 139 -14.87 14.81 0.80
N PRO A 140 -15.52 15.52 -0.15
CA PRO A 140 -15.39 16.98 -0.25
C PRO A 140 -15.71 17.73 1.05
N GLU A 141 -16.72 17.28 1.79
CA GLU A 141 -17.07 17.87 3.10
C GLU A 141 -16.01 17.61 4.16
N LEU A 142 -15.45 16.39 4.22
CA LEU A 142 -14.34 16.07 5.11
C LEU A 142 -13.11 16.91 4.76
N GLN A 143 -12.84 17.09 3.47
CA GLN A 143 -11.76 17.93 2.98
C GLN A 143 -11.94 19.39 3.35
N ALA A 144 -13.16 19.93 3.21
CA ALA A 144 -13.46 21.31 3.60
C ALA A 144 -13.23 21.54 5.11
N VAL A 145 -13.66 20.61 5.97
CA VAL A 145 -13.43 20.71 7.42
C VAL A 145 -11.94 20.55 7.75
N PHE A 146 -11.25 19.60 7.13
CA PHE A 146 -9.80 19.44 7.29
C PHE A 146 -9.04 20.73 6.92
N ASP A 147 -9.37 21.32 5.76
CA ASP A 147 -8.73 22.55 5.28
C ASP A 147 -9.03 23.74 6.20
N ALA A 148 -10.24 23.82 6.76
CA ALA A 148 -10.61 24.84 7.74
C ALA A 148 -9.80 24.72 9.05
N GLU A 149 -9.68 23.50 9.61
CA GLU A 149 -8.85 23.25 10.80
C GLU A 149 -7.38 23.55 10.52
N MET A 150 -6.87 23.17 9.34
CA MET A 150 -5.50 23.50 8.91
C MET A 150 -5.29 25.00 8.71
N SER A 151 -6.27 25.76 8.21
CA SER A 151 -6.17 27.22 8.06
C SER A 151 -6.10 27.90 9.43
N GLN A 152 -7.02 27.56 10.32
CA GLN A 152 -7.07 28.11 11.68
C GLN A 152 -5.79 27.77 12.46
N ALA A 153 -5.27 26.55 12.31
CA ALA A 153 -3.98 26.16 12.89
C ALA A 153 -2.83 27.07 12.43
N ARG A 154 -2.78 27.39 11.12
CA ARG A 154 -1.75 28.27 10.55
C ARG A 154 -1.90 29.69 11.04
N GLU A 155 -3.13 30.21 11.10
CA GLU A 155 -3.44 31.55 11.61
C GLU A 155 -2.96 31.70 13.06
N HIS A 156 -3.36 30.79 13.96
CA HIS A 156 -2.89 30.76 15.34
C HIS A 156 -1.37 30.60 15.44
N PHE A 157 -0.76 29.75 14.60
CA PHE A 157 0.69 29.59 14.55
C PHE A 157 1.42 30.88 14.21
N HIS A 158 0.91 31.63 13.22
CA HIS A 158 1.47 32.92 12.81
C HIS A 158 1.24 34.01 13.87
N ALA A 159 0.09 33.99 14.55
CA ALA A 159 -0.20 34.86 15.69
C ALA A 159 0.59 34.54 16.97
N GLY A 160 1.32 33.41 17.00
CA GLY A 160 2.07 32.98 18.18
C GLY A 160 1.23 32.26 19.25
N GLN A 161 -0.04 31.99 18.94
CA GLN A 161 -1.00 31.25 19.76
C GLN A 161 -0.79 29.75 19.54
N LEU A 162 0.31 29.22 20.09
CA LEU A 162 0.78 27.89 19.73
C LEU A 162 -0.12 26.78 20.27
N ASP A 163 -0.76 26.98 21.43
CA ASP A 163 -1.68 26.02 22.07
C ASP A 163 -2.95 25.83 21.24
N GLU A 164 -3.51 26.94 20.79
CA GLU A 164 -4.65 26.99 19.89
C GLU A 164 -4.28 26.39 18.53
N ALA A 165 -3.09 26.71 18.00
CA ALA A 165 -2.60 26.12 16.77
C ALA A 165 -2.50 24.59 16.88
N PHE A 166 -1.96 24.09 17.99
CA PHE A 166 -1.81 22.66 18.22
C PHE A 166 -3.15 21.95 18.36
N ALA A 167 -4.11 22.53 19.08
CA ALA A 167 -5.47 21.97 19.22
C ALA A 167 -6.18 21.84 17.86
N LYS A 168 -6.00 22.81 16.96
CA LYS A 168 -6.50 22.74 15.58
C LYS A 168 -5.80 21.65 14.76
N LEU A 169 -4.49 21.48 14.95
CA LEU A 169 -3.74 20.40 14.31
C LEU A 169 -4.15 19.01 14.81
N GLU A 170 -4.48 18.84 16.08
CA GLU A 170 -5.00 17.58 16.63
C GLU A 170 -6.29 17.15 15.93
N ARG A 171 -7.19 18.11 15.69
CA ARG A 171 -8.44 17.88 14.95
C ARG A 171 -8.19 17.57 13.48
N ALA A 172 -7.35 18.37 12.80
CA ALA A 172 -6.94 18.12 11.43
C ALA A 172 -6.28 16.74 11.27
N HIS A 173 -5.46 16.34 12.24
CA HIS A 173 -4.83 15.03 12.28
C HIS A 173 -5.87 13.91 12.33
N VAL A 174 -6.87 13.99 13.22
CA VAL A 174 -7.99 13.02 13.32
C VAL A 174 -8.75 12.92 12.00
N LEU A 175 -9.09 14.04 11.38
CA LEU A 175 -9.79 14.09 10.08
C LEU A 175 -8.95 13.48 8.95
N GLY A 176 -7.64 13.70 8.99
CA GLY A 176 -6.69 13.24 7.99
C GLY A 176 -6.23 11.78 8.15
N GLN A 177 -6.56 11.06 9.24
CA GLN A 177 -5.94 9.77 9.59
C GLN A 177 -6.00 8.70 8.50
N ARG A 178 -7.05 8.68 7.67
CA ARG A 178 -7.21 7.71 6.57
C ARG A 178 -6.44 8.10 5.30
N TYR A 179 -5.97 9.33 5.23
CA TYR A 179 -5.39 9.94 4.04
C TYR A 179 -3.93 10.32 4.32
N VAL A 180 -3.00 9.50 3.84
CA VAL A 180 -1.55 9.62 4.10
C VAL A 180 -1.05 11.07 3.94
N GLY A 181 -1.45 11.76 2.87
CA GLY A 181 -1.05 13.15 2.63
C GLY A 181 -1.54 14.11 3.72
N ALA A 182 -2.83 14.08 4.07
CA ALA A 182 -3.43 14.92 5.10
C ALA A 182 -2.88 14.61 6.50
N HIS A 183 -2.71 13.32 6.80
CA HIS A 183 -2.12 12.85 8.05
C HIS A 183 -0.68 13.32 8.23
N THR A 184 0.17 13.10 7.21
CA THR A 184 1.56 13.56 7.22
C THR A 184 1.66 15.07 7.29
N LEU A 185 0.80 15.81 6.57
CA LEU A 185 0.77 17.26 6.61
C LEU A 185 0.49 17.78 8.03
N SER A 186 -0.45 17.16 8.74
CA SER A 186 -0.78 17.51 10.13
C SER A 186 0.43 17.31 11.04
N HIS A 187 1.13 16.17 10.93
CA HIS A 187 2.35 15.91 11.69
C HIS A 187 3.49 16.90 11.38
N VAL A 188 3.67 17.28 10.11
CA VAL A 188 4.66 18.29 9.72
C VAL A 188 4.37 19.64 10.38
N TRP A 189 3.11 20.04 10.47
CA TRP A 189 2.73 21.26 11.18
C TRP A 189 2.83 21.14 12.70
N MET A 190 2.53 19.97 13.28
CA MET A 190 2.79 19.71 14.71
C MET A 190 4.28 19.83 15.03
N LEU A 191 5.14 19.30 14.16
CA LEU A 191 6.59 19.46 14.26
C LEU A 191 6.99 20.95 14.20
N ARG A 192 6.39 21.75 13.31
CA ARG A 192 6.64 23.20 13.26
C ARG A 192 6.25 23.90 14.56
N VAL A 193 5.12 23.54 15.17
CA VAL A 193 4.72 24.04 16.51
C VAL A 193 5.76 23.64 17.55
N GLY A 194 6.18 22.37 17.59
CA GLY A 194 7.22 21.88 18.50
C GLY A 194 8.54 22.66 18.37
N ILE A 195 8.98 22.91 17.14
CA ILE A 195 10.17 23.75 16.85
C ILE A 195 9.98 25.17 17.40
N LYS A 196 8.83 25.80 17.12
CA LYS A 196 8.57 27.18 17.56
C LYS A 196 8.45 27.30 19.09
N ARG A 197 7.92 26.28 19.76
CA ARG A 197 7.90 26.16 21.23
C ARG A 197 9.26 25.78 21.84
N ARG A 198 10.21 25.31 21.04
CA ARG A 198 11.45 24.64 21.49
C ARG A 198 11.17 23.41 22.36
N ASP A 199 10.07 22.71 22.08
CA ASP A 199 9.69 21.47 22.75
C ASP A 199 10.41 20.28 22.11
N LEU A 200 11.54 19.88 22.69
CA LEU A 200 12.36 18.78 22.19
C LEU A 200 11.63 17.43 22.18
N ARG A 201 10.72 17.20 23.14
CA ARG A 201 9.95 15.96 23.22
C ARG A 201 9.01 15.86 22.03
N GLU A 202 8.32 16.96 21.71
CA GLU A 202 7.44 17.04 20.55
C GLU A 202 8.22 16.87 19.24
N ILE A 203 9.36 17.56 19.10
CA ILE A 203 10.21 17.47 17.90
C ILE A 203 10.64 16.02 17.64
N LEU A 204 11.24 15.37 18.63
CA LEU A 204 11.74 13.99 18.49
C LEU A 204 10.60 13.01 18.22
N GLY A 205 9.47 13.16 18.91
CA GLY A 205 8.33 12.28 18.70
C GLY A 205 7.70 12.47 17.31
N GLN A 206 7.61 13.70 16.80
CA GLN A 206 7.10 13.94 15.45
C GLN A 206 8.05 13.41 14.36
N LEU A 207 9.37 13.49 14.54
CA LEU A 207 10.33 12.89 13.62
C LEU A 207 10.14 11.36 13.47
N VAL A 208 9.74 10.68 14.54
CA VAL A 208 9.39 9.25 14.51
C VAL A 208 7.98 9.02 13.95
N ARG A 209 7.02 9.89 14.27
CA ARG A 209 5.60 9.74 13.89
C ARG A 209 5.29 10.11 12.45
N ILE A 210 6.04 10.99 11.82
CA ILE A 210 5.88 11.28 10.39
C ILE A 210 6.04 10.01 9.54
N PRO A 211 7.16 9.25 9.60
CA PRO A 211 7.31 8.04 8.81
C PRO A 211 6.38 6.91 9.29
N SER A 212 6.27 6.67 10.60
CA SER A 212 5.43 5.57 11.12
C SER A 212 3.93 5.82 10.93
N GLY A 213 3.46 7.06 11.08
CA GLY A 213 2.09 7.47 10.84
C GLY A 213 1.71 7.41 9.36
N ALA A 214 2.60 7.79 8.45
CA ALA A 214 2.39 7.61 7.01
C ALA A 214 2.21 6.13 6.64
N LEU A 215 3.02 5.24 7.22
CA LEU A 215 2.88 3.80 7.06
C LEU A 215 1.55 3.30 7.65
N ALA A 216 1.24 3.66 8.89
CA ALA A 216 0.02 3.24 9.58
C ALA A 216 -1.24 3.66 8.81
N SER A 217 -1.33 4.90 8.33
CA SER A 217 -2.43 5.37 7.49
C SER A 217 -2.50 4.64 6.16
N GLY A 218 -1.35 4.42 5.51
CA GLY A 218 -1.30 3.70 4.24
C GLY A 218 -1.78 2.25 4.35
N PHE A 219 -1.58 1.63 5.51
CA PHE A 219 -2.08 0.29 5.83
C PHE A 219 -3.51 0.28 6.42
N GLY A 220 -4.09 1.44 6.73
CA GLY A 220 -5.37 1.53 7.43
C GLY A 220 -5.29 1.05 8.89
N LEU A 221 -4.10 1.10 9.49
CA LEU A 221 -3.82 0.70 10.86
C LEU A 221 -3.69 1.89 11.82
N ALA A 222 -3.85 3.12 11.32
CA ALA A 222 -3.83 4.32 12.16
C ALA A 222 -4.88 4.20 13.29
N PRO A 223 -4.51 4.45 14.55
CA PRO A 223 -5.43 4.31 15.68
C PRO A 223 -6.47 5.42 15.64
N THR A 224 -7.72 5.02 15.38
CA THR A 224 -8.87 5.92 15.27
C THR A 224 -8.95 6.89 16.44
N GLY A 225 -9.05 8.18 16.11
CA GLY A 225 -9.28 9.28 17.06
C GLY A 225 -8.04 9.74 17.83
N ASN A 226 -6.88 9.08 17.69
CA ASN A 226 -5.63 9.57 18.26
C ASN A 226 -5.33 10.99 17.77
N THR A 227 -4.94 11.90 18.66
CA THR A 227 -4.72 13.31 18.32
C THR A 227 -3.35 13.62 17.74
N GLY A 228 -2.40 12.68 17.79
CA GLY A 228 -1.11 12.79 17.11
C GLY A 228 0.01 13.48 17.91
N GLY A 229 -0.31 14.20 18.99
CA GLY A 229 0.66 14.87 19.87
C GLY A 229 1.44 13.94 20.81
N THR A 230 2.67 14.28 21.18
CA THR A 230 3.56 13.38 21.97
C THR A 230 3.16 13.24 23.45
N ASN A 231 2.16 14.00 23.88
CA ASN A 231 1.44 13.86 25.15
C ASN A 231 0.58 12.58 25.22
N VAL A 232 0.17 12.01 24.08
CA VAL A 232 -0.59 10.75 24.01
C VAL A 232 0.24 9.61 23.41
N PRO A 233 0.12 8.36 23.86
CA PRO A 233 0.83 7.24 23.26
C PRO A 233 0.34 6.96 21.82
N ALA A 234 1.27 6.68 20.91
CA ALA A 234 1.02 6.67 19.47
C ALA A 234 0.07 5.57 18.97
N LEU A 235 -0.15 4.50 19.75
CA LEU A 235 -1.01 3.37 19.38
C LEU A 235 -2.39 3.41 20.08
N THR A 236 -2.67 4.45 20.84
CA THR A 236 -3.90 4.58 21.63
C THR A 236 -5.05 4.99 20.73
N ARG A 237 -6.15 4.23 20.73
CA ARG A 237 -7.43 4.66 20.16
C ARG A 237 -8.11 5.61 21.14
N MET A 238 -8.71 6.67 20.62
CA MET A 238 -9.36 7.70 21.44
C MET A 238 -10.75 8.02 20.90
N PRO A 239 -11.68 8.51 21.73
CA PRO A 239 -12.96 9.02 21.25
C PRO A 239 -12.77 10.16 20.25
N ILE A 240 -13.55 10.13 19.17
CA ILE A 240 -13.63 11.24 18.21
C ILE A 240 -14.57 12.30 18.78
N ALA A 241 -14.20 13.58 18.66
CA ALA A 241 -15.04 14.71 19.06
C ALA A 241 -16.39 14.69 18.30
N ASP A 242 -17.49 14.97 19.00
CA ASP A 242 -18.85 14.77 18.46
C ASP A 242 -19.13 15.57 17.19
N ASP A 243 -18.50 16.74 17.05
CA ASP A 243 -18.63 17.60 15.89
C ASP A 243 -17.87 17.09 14.65
N LEU A 244 -16.89 16.20 14.82
CA LEU A 244 -16.14 15.59 13.71
C LEU A 244 -16.76 14.29 13.19
N LYS A 245 -17.59 13.62 14.01
CA LYS A 245 -18.21 12.33 13.65
C LYS A 245 -19.02 12.40 12.35
N PRO A 246 -19.91 13.40 12.12
CA PRO A 246 -20.75 13.43 10.94
C PRO A 246 -19.95 13.42 9.62
N VAL A 247 -18.89 14.22 9.53
CA VAL A 247 -18.07 14.30 8.31
C VAL A 247 -17.20 13.06 8.09
N LEU A 248 -16.77 12.39 9.17
CA LEU A 248 -16.04 11.12 9.10
C LEU A 248 -16.96 9.95 8.69
N ASP A 249 -18.23 9.98 9.11
CA ASP A 249 -19.23 9.00 8.73
C ASP A 249 -19.64 9.15 7.26
N LEU A 250 -19.75 10.38 6.76
CA LEU A 250 -19.96 10.67 5.33
C LEU A 250 -18.80 10.13 4.49
N ASP A 251 -17.56 10.39 4.91
CA ASP A 251 -16.38 9.85 4.23
C ASP A 251 -16.34 8.32 4.22
N ALA A 252 -16.79 7.68 5.31
CA ALA A 252 -16.87 6.23 5.40
C ALA A 252 -17.90 5.62 4.43
N GLN A 253 -18.98 6.35 4.11
CA GLN A 253 -20.04 5.91 3.19
C GLN A 253 -19.65 6.09 1.72
N GLY A 254 -18.67 6.97 1.43
CA GLY A 254 -18.25 7.32 0.07
C GLY A 254 -19.18 8.36 -0.58
N PRO A 255 -18.80 8.92 -1.75
CA PRO A 255 -19.71 9.81 -2.48
C PRO A 255 -20.95 9.00 -2.90
N GLY A 256 -22.12 9.46 -2.47
CA GLY A 256 -23.42 8.93 -2.91
C GLY A 256 -23.67 9.10 -4.40
#